data_AF-A0A924XUD0-F1
#
_entry.id   AF-A0A924XUD0-F1
#
_cell.length_a   1.000
_cell.length_b   1.000
_cell.length_c   1.000
_cell.angle_alpha   90.00
_cell.angle_beta   90.00
_cell.angle_gamma   90.00
#
_symmetry.space_group_name_H-M   'P 1'
#
loop_
_entity.id
_entity.type
_entity.pdbx_description
1 polymer ?
#
loop_
_entity_poly.entity_id
_entity_poly.type
_entity_poly.pdbx_seq_one_letter_code
_entity_poly.pdbx_strand_id
1 'polypeptide(L)'
;LASLRSVSHDDAKRELTTFFGVGEKIADCVCLFALDKDAAIPVDTHIWRMARAWYVPELAGTSLTAASYAKVGQAFLDTFGDKCGWAQQTLFYRAAVGSRET
;
A
#
# COMPACT_ATOMS: atom_id res chain seq x y z
N LEU A 1 -10.90 -17.61 1.51
CA LEU A 1 -9.79 -16.70 1.87
C LEU A 1 -8.42 -17.40 1.87
N ALA A 2 -8.23 -18.56 2.52
CA ALA A 2 -6.92 -19.26 2.50
C ALA A 2 -6.39 -19.56 1.08
N SER A 3 -7.27 -19.85 0.13
CA SER A 3 -6.94 -20.02 -1.30
C SER A 3 -6.37 -18.78 -1.98
N LEU A 4 -6.56 -17.58 -1.42
CA LEU A 4 -6.06 -16.33 -2.02
C LEU A 4 -4.54 -16.17 -1.83
N ARG A 5 -3.91 -16.96 -0.95
CA ARG A 5 -2.46 -16.97 -0.80
C ARG A 5 -1.75 -17.46 -2.06
N SER A 6 -2.37 -18.36 -2.83
CA SER A 6 -1.77 -18.96 -4.04
C SER A 6 -2.06 -18.23 -5.36
N VAL A 7 -2.91 -17.20 -5.36
CA VAL A 7 -3.22 -16.41 -6.58
C VAL A 7 -2.35 -15.16 -6.69
N SER A 8 -2.43 -14.42 -7.80
CA SER A 8 -1.70 -13.15 -7.94
C SER A 8 -2.17 -12.11 -6.93
N HIS A 9 -1.34 -11.08 -6.67
CA HIS A 9 -1.74 -9.96 -5.81
C HIS A 9 -2.99 -9.25 -6.35
N ASP A 10 -3.04 -8.99 -7.66
CA ASP A 10 -4.19 -8.35 -8.31
C ASP A 10 -5.48 -9.17 -8.19
N ASP A 11 -5.39 -10.49 -8.33
CA ASP A 11 -6.56 -11.37 -8.20
C ASP A 11 -7.04 -11.45 -6.75
N ALA A 12 -6.12 -11.57 -5.79
CA ALA A 12 -6.45 -11.57 -4.37
C ALA A 12 -7.10 -10.24 -3.96
N LYS A 13 -6.54 -9.12 -4.42
CA LYS A 13 -7.06 -7.78 -4.16
C LYS A 13 -8.45 -7.58 -4.76
N ARG A 14 -8.65 -7.99 -6.01
CA ARG A 14 -9.95 -7.92 -6.69
C ARG A 14 -11.03 -8.72 -6.00
N GLU A 15 -10.70 -9.92 -5.49
CA GLU A 15 -11.64 -10.71 -4.69
C GLU A 15 -11.95 -10.00 -3.36
N LEU A 16 -10.94 -9.49 -2.68
CA LEU A 16 -11.11 -8.82 -1.38
C LEU A 16 -11.95 -7.53 -1.48
N THR A 17 -11.87 -6.78 -2.58
CA THR A 17 -12.70 -5.58 -2.75
C THR A 17 -14.17 -5.85 -3.06
N THR A 18 -14.56 -7.12 -3.26
CA THR A 18 -15.98 -7.50 -3.37
C THR A 18 -16.71 -7.47 -2.02
N PHE A 19 -15.97 -7.55 -0.90
CA PHE A 19 -16.55 -7.53 0.43
C PHE A 19 -16.98 -6.11 0.81
N PHE A 20 -18.18 -5.99 1.40
CA PHE A 20 -18.71 -4.70 1.84
C PHE A 20 -17.75 -4.00 2.81
N GLY A 21 -17.40 -2.75 2.50
CA GLY A 21 -16.49 -1.93 3.31
C GLY A 21 -15.00 -2.16 3.04
N VAL A 22 -14.62 -3.09 2.15
CA VAL A 22 -13.23 -3.35 1.78
C VAL A 22 -12.86 -2.57 0.51
N GLY A 23 -12.13 -1.47 0.68
CA GLY A 23 -11.50 -0.74 -0.43
C GLY A 23 -10.05 -1.16 -0.69
N GLU A 24 -9.43 -0.58 -1.71
CA GLU A 24 -8.04 -0.81 -2.15
C GLU A 24 -7.04 -0.94 -0.98
N LYS A 25 -7.05 0.03 -0.07
CA LYS A 25 -6.16 0.08 1.11
C LYS A 25 -6.35 -1.12 2.03
N ILE A 26 -7.59 -1.49 2.32
CA ILE A 26 -7.88 -2.59 3.24
C ILE A 26 -7.55 -3.92 2.58
N ALA A 27 -7.86 -4.08 1.30
CA ALA A 27 -7.48 -5.25 0.52
C ALA A 27 -5.95 -5.44 0.53
N ASP A 28 -5.18 -4.37 0.32
CA ASP A 28 -3.72 -4.43 0.38
C ASP A 28 -3.18 -4.74 1.79
N CYS A 29 -3.82 -4.24 2.86
CA CYS A 29 -3.45 -4.65 4.22
C CYS A 29 -3.60 -6.17 4.41
N VAL A 30 -4.71 -6.74 3.93
CA VAL A 30 -4.95 -8.19 4.02
C VAL A 30 -3.95 -8.95 3.14
N CYS A 31 -3.68 -8.47 1.93
CA CYS A 31 -2.68 -9.06 1.03
C CYS A 31 -1.30 -9.11 1.69
N LEU A 32 -0.84 -7.99 2.27
CA LEU A 32 0.47 -7.87 2.90
C LEU A 32 0.58 -8.71 4.18
N PHE A 33 -0.38 -8.60 5.09
CA PHE A 33 -0.25 -9.16 6.43
C PHE A 33 -0.75 -10.61 6.56
N ALA A 34 -1.61 -11.06 5.63
CA ALA A 34 -2.30 -12.34 5.78
C ALA A 34 -2.21 -13.25 4.55
N LEU A 35 -1.74 -12.80 3.38
CA LEU A 35 -1.74 -13.59 2.14
C LEU A 35 -0.37 -13.70 1.44
N ASP A 36 0.74 -13.41 2.15
CA ASP A 36 2.13 -13.45 1.66
C ASP A 36 2.36 -12.62 0.38
N LYS A 37 1.67 -11.49 0.23
CA LYS A 37 1.90 -10.55 -0.87
C LYS A 37 2.83 -9.45 -0.38
N ASP A 38 4.12 -9.78 -0.25
CA ASP A 38 5.14 -8.89 0.33
C ASP A 38 5.33 -7.56 -0.42
N ALA A 39 4.90 -7.52 -1.69
CA ALA A 39 4.92 -6.33 -2.53
C ALA A 39 3.61 -5.50 -2.47
N ALA A 40 2.62 -5.92 -1.68
CA ALA A 40 1.38 -5.16 -1.53
C ALA A 40 1.63 -3.88 -0.72
N ILE A 41 1.10 -2.75 -1.21
CA ILE A 41 1.32 -1.42 -0.64
C ILE A 41 -0.01 -0.82 -0.17
N PRO A 42 -0.34 -0.92 1.13
CA PRO A 42 -1.49 -0.23 1.69
C PRO A 42 -1.27 1.29 1.69
N VAL A 43 -1.91 2.01 0.76
CA VAL A 43 -1.80 3.48 0.69
C VAL A 43 -2.89 4.13 1.53
N ASP A 44 -2.51 4.62 2.71
CA ASP A 44 -3.36 5.45 3.56
C ASP A 44 -3.00 6.94 3.45
N THR A 45 -3.56 7.79 4.33
CA THR A 45 -3.29 9.23 4.30
C THR A 45 -1.84 9.58 4.66
N HIS A 46 -1.17 8.81 5.51
CA HIS A 46 0.22 9.06 5.90
C HIS A 46 1.16 8.65 4.76
N ILE A 47 0.98 7.45 4.21
CA ILE A 47 1.73 6.96 3.06
C ILE A 47 1.48 7.84 1.84
N TRP A 48 0.24 8.26 1.59
CA TRP A 48 -0.08 9.15 0.47
C TRP A 48 0.62 10.51 0.57
N ARG A 49 0.71 11.09 1.78
CA ARG A 49 1.43 12.36 2.00
C ARG A 49 2.93 12.19 1.77
N MET A 50 3.53 11.13 2.30
CA MET A 50 4.95 10.83 2.14
C MET A 50 5.30 10.48 0.69
N ALA A 51 4.50 9.64 0.03
CA ALA A 51 4.65 9.25 -1.37
C ALA A 51 4.74 10.48 -2.27
N ARG A 52 3.78 11.41 -2.12
CA ARG A 52 3.78 12.68 -2.87
C ARG A 52 4.92 13.63 -2.52
N ALA A 53 5.55 13.48 -1.37
CA ALA A 53 6.69 14.32 -1.00
C ALA A 53 7.99 13.79 -1.62
N TRP A 54 8.19 12.47 -1.65
CA TRP A 54 9.53 11.90 -1.87
C TRP A 54 9.62 10.89 -3.02
N TYR A 55 8.53 10.22 -3.39
CA TYR A 55 8.56 9.10 -4.35
C TYR A 55 7.84 9.41 -5.67
N VAL A 56 6.75 10.16 -5.59
CA VAL A 56 5.90 10.56 -6.72
C VAL A 56 5.53 12.06 -6.62
N PRO A 57 6.52 12.97 -6.64
CA PRO A 57 6.29 14.41 -6.46
C PRO A 57 5.36 15.02 -7.51
N GLU A 58 5.25 14.42 -8.70
CA GLU A 58 4.32 14.83 -9.74
C GLU A 58 2.84 14.66 -9.34
N LEU A 59 2.55 13.88 -8.30
CA LEU A 59 1.21 13.72 -7.73
C LEU A 59 0.91 14.75 -6.61
N ALA A 60 1.84 15.66 -6.31
CA ALA A 60 1.60 16.72 -5.33
C ALA A 60 0.36 17.57 -5.71
N GLY A 61 -0.47 17.87 -4.71
CA GLY A 61 -1.72 18.62 -4.91
C GLY A 61 -2.88 17.83 -5.53
N THR A 62 -2.65 16.59 -5.98
CA THR A 62 -3.71 15.73 -6.53
C THR A 62 -4.43 14.92 -5.45
N SER A 63 -5.63 14.43 -5.77
CA SER A 63 -6.40 13.50 -4.95
C SER A 63 -5.97 12.04 -5.17
N LEU A 64 -6.25 11.20 -4.18
CA LEU A 64 -6.04 9.76 -4.31
C LEU A 64 -7.14 9.17 -5.19
N THR A 65 -6.73 8.52 -6.28
CA THR A 65 -7.57 7.82 -7.27
C THR A 65 -6.97 6.43 -7.50
N ALA A 66 -7.68 5.52 -8.16
CA ALA A 66 -7.13 4.20 -8.49
C ALA A 66 -5.82 4.29 -9.30
N ALA A 67 -5.73 5.25 -10.23
CA ALA A 67 -4.53 5.46 -11.04
C ALA A 67 -3.35 5.99 -10.21
N SER A 68 -3.57 6.97 -9.32
CA SER A 68 -2.51 7.46 -8.43
C SER A 68 -2.12 6.44 -7.37
N TYR A 69 -3.07 5.59 -6.92
CA TYR A 69 -2.79 4.46 -6.03
C TYR A 69 -1.82 3.46 -6.68
N ALA A 70 -2.10 3.05 -7.92
CA ALA A 70 -1.23 2.14 -8.67
C ALA A 70 0.18 2.74 -8.89
N LYS A 71 0.27 4.03 -9.21
CA LYS A 71 1.56 4.74 -9.33
C LYS A 71 2.38 4.71 -8.04
N VAL A 72 1.75 4.90 -6.88
CA VAL A 72 2.43 4.78 -5.58
C VAL A 72 2.95 3.36 -5.38
N GLY A 73 2.13 2.35 -5.67
CA GLY A 73 2.55 0.95 -5.61
C GLY A 73 3.78 0.66 -6.48
N GLN A 74 3.77 1.12 -7.74
CA GLN A 74 4.89 0.96 -8.65
C GLN A 74 6.15 1.67 -8.16
N ALA A 75 6.04 2.92 -7.70
CA ALA A 75 7.19 3.66 -7.19
C ALA A 75 7.85 2.97 -5.98
N PHE A 76 7.06 2.35 -5.11
CA PHE A 76 7.58 1.59 -3.96
C PHE A 76 8.23 0.28 -4.40
N LEU A 77 7.66 -0.42 -5.39
CA LEU A 77 8.28 -1.61 -5.98
C LEU A 77 9.62 -1.27 -6.64
N ASP A 78 9.68 -0.19 -7.43
CA ASP A 78 10.91 0.25 -8.10
C ASP A 78 11.99 0.67 -7.09
N THR A 79 11.59 1.22 -5.94
CA THR A 79 12.53 1.70 -4.91
C THR A 79 13.01 0.59 -3.97
N PHE A 80 12.11 -0.29 -3.53
CA PHE A 80 12.35 -1.24 -2.44
C PHE A 80 12.32 -2.72 -2.86
N GLY A 81 12.00 -3.00 -4.12
CA GLY A 81 11.91 -4.35 -4.67
C GLY A 81 10.79 -5.19 -4.06
N ASP A 82 10.94 -6.52 -4.11
CA ASP A 82 9.88 -7.49 -3.79
C ASP A 82 9.36 -7.44 -2.34
N LYS A 83 10.09 -6.79 -1.44
CA LYS A 83 9.71 -6.61 -0.03
C LYS A 83 9.22 -5.19 0.29
N CYS A 84 8.77 -4.46 -0.73
CA CYS A 84 8.36 -3.06 -0.60
C CYS A 84 7.22 -2.83 0.40
N GLY A 85 6.33 -3.81 0.63
CA GLY A 85 5.29 -3.73 1.67
C GLY A 85 5.86 -3.69 3.09
N TRP A 86 6.93 -4.45 3.35
CA TRP A 86 7.62 -4.39 4.65
C TRP A 86 8.39 -3.09 4.86
N ALA A 87 9.00 -2.54 3.79
CA ALA A 87 9.61 -1.22 3.81
C ALA A 87 8.56 -0.13 4.09
N GLN A 88 7.43 -0.18 3.41
CA GLN A 88 6.29 0.71 3.64
C GLN A 88 5.82 0.67 5.09
N GLN A 89 5.75 -0.50 5.72
CA GLN A 89 5.33 -0.63 7.12
C GLN A 89 6.28 0.10 8.09
N THR A 90 7.60 0.04 7.83
CA THR A 90 8.60 0.77 8.61
C THR A 90 8.41 2.29 8.46
N LEU A 91 8.14 2.76 7.25
CA LEU A 91 7.86 4.17 6.96
C LEU A 91 6.55 4.64 7.61
N PHE A 92 5.50 3.82 7.55
CA PHE A 92 4.23 4.08 8.24
C PHE A 92 4.45 4.21 9.75
N TYR A 93 5.16 3.26 10.37
CA TYR A 93 5.46 3.31 11.80
C TYR A 93 6.17 4.60 12.18
N ARG A 94 7.23 4.98 11.44
CA ARG A 94 7.94 6.24 11.67
C ARG A 94 7.03 7.46 11.54
N ALA A 95 6.16 7.50 10.53
CA ALA A 95 5.26 8.63 10.31
C ALA A 95 4.14 8.72 11.36
N ALA A 96 3.58 7.59 11.78
CA ALA A 96 2.44 7.53 12.69
C ALA A 96 2.83 7.58 14.17
N VAL A 97 4.00 7.06 14.54
CA VAL A 97 4.47 6.96 15.94
C VAL A 97 5.58 7.95 16.25
N GLY A 98 6.47 8.25 15.29
CA GLY A 98 7.63 9.14 15.49
C GLY A 98 7.27 10.61 15.77
N SER A 99 5.99 10.98 15.69
CA SER A 99 5.48 12.30 16.10
C SER A 99 5.13 12.38 17.59
N ARG A 100 5.36 11.31 18.38
CA ARG A 100 5.12 11.27 19.84
C ARG A 100 6.38 11.38 20.70
N GLU A 101 7.56 11.49 20.10
CA GLU A 101 8.86 11.52 20.81
C GLU A 101 9.53 12.91 20.82
N THR A 102 8.77 13.99 20.62
CA THR A 102 9.26 15.38 20.79
C THR A 102 8.38 16.16 21.76
#